data_AF-A0A7J6PSQ4-F1
#
_entry.id   AF-A0A7J6PSQ4-F1
#
_cell.length_a   1.000
_cell.length_b   1.000
_cell.length_c   1.000
_cell.angle_alpha   90.00
_cell.angle_beta   90.00
_cell.angle_gamma   90.00
#
_symmetry.space_group_name_H-M   'P 1'
#
loop_
_entity.id
_entity.type
_entity.pdbx_description
1 polymer ?
#
loop_
_entity_poly.entity_id
_entity_poly.type
_entity_poly.pdbx_seq_one_letter_code
_entity_poly.pdbx_strand_id
1 'polypeptide(L)'
;MSGITVRKGLVTGSEALTDLDTLVRAKVPLRNMFGFTTELRSITQGHGEWAMDFHAYEEMPADDQESVKKQYVQRRAREKKLEE
;
A
#
# COMPACT_ATOMS: atom_id res chain seq x y z
N MET A 1 6.24 -4.19 -12.98
CA MET A 1 5.92 -2.75 -12.75
C MET A 1 4.45 -2.44 -12.49
N SER A 2 3.47 -3.33 -12.79
CA SER A 2 2.04 -3.01 -12.62
C SER A 2 1.55 -2.96 -11.15
N GLY A 3 2.09 -3.80 -10.24
CA GLY A 3 1.55 -3.93 -8.87
C GLY A 3 1.72 -2.70 -7.96
N ILE A 4 2.76 -1.90 -8.15
CA ILE A 4 3.01 -0.68 -7.35
C ILE A 4 2.00 0.42 -7.72
N THR A 5 1.72 0.58 -9.01
CA THR A 5 0.79 1.60 -9.52
C THR A 5 -0.64 1.34 -9.05
N VAL A 6 -1.08 0.08 -9.03
CA VAL A 6 -2.40 -0.32 -8.51
C VAL A 6 -2.58 0.10 -7.04
N ARG A 7 -1.48 0.10 -6.27
CA ARG A 7 -1.47 0.49 -4.85
C ARG A 7 -1.35 2.00 -4.64
N LYS A 8 -1.54 2.80 -5.69
CA LYS A 8 -1.32 4.26 -5.71
C LYS A 8 0.11 4.63 -5.29
N GLY A 9 1.06 3.77 -5.63
CA GLY A 9 2.48 3.99 -5.39
C GLY A 9 3.10 4.83 -6.50
N LEU A 10 4.00 5.75 -6.11
CA LEU A 10 4.84 6.50 -7.02
C LEU A 10 6.24 5.87 -7.06
N VAL A 11 6.64 5.36 -8.22
CA VAL A 11 8.00 4.85 -8.43
C VAL A 11 8.97 6.04 -8.48
N THR A 12 9.93 6.07 -7.56
CA THR A 12 10.95 7.12 -7.51
C THR A 12 12.17 6.79 -8.35
N GLY A 13 12.45 5.50 -8.54
CA GLY A 13 13.55 5.04 -9.37
C GLY A 13 13.61 3.52 -9.50
N SER A 14 14.34 3.07 -10.50
CA SER A 14 14.68 1.66 -10.70
C SER A 14 16.18 1.56 -10.97
N GLU A 15 16.86 0.70 -10.24
CA GLU A 15 18.30 0.43 -10.37
C GLU A 15 18.47 -1.04 -10.77
N ALA A 16 19.21 -1.31 -11.85
CA ALA A 16 19.61 -2.68 -12.18
C ALA A 16 20.81 -3.06 -11.29
N LEU A 17 20.62 -4.05 -10.41
CA LEU A 17 21.68 -4.54 -9.53
C LEU A 17 22.57 -5.57 -10.27
N THR A 18 21.92 -6.50 -10.94
CA THR A 18 22.54 -7.59 -11.72
C THR A 18 21.76 -7.78 -13.02
N ASP A 19 22.20 -8.68 -13.91
CA ASP A 19 21.48 -8.98 -15.15
C ASP A 19 20.06 -9.55 -14.92
N LEU A 20 19.78 -10.04 -13.70
CA LEU A 20 18.49 -10.66 -13.34
C LEU A 20 17.72 -9.85 -12.28
N ASP A 21 18.39 -9.02 -11.48
CA ASP A 21 17.78 -8.31 -10.37
C ASP A 21 17.64 -6.82 -10.64
N THR A 22 16.44 -6.31 -10.42
CA THR A 22 16.14 -4.87 -10.46
C THR A 22 15.60 -4.42 -9.12
N LEU A 23 16.28 -3.47 -8.49
CA LEU A 23 15.79 -2.77 -7.31
C LEU A 23 14.84 -1.66 -7.74
N VAL A 24 13.62 -1.68 -7.21
CA VAL A 24 12.63 -0.63 -7.45
C VAL A 24 12.38 0.14 -6.16
N ARG A 25 12.62 1.45 -6.20
CA ARG A 25 12.29 2.36 -5.10
C ARG A 25 10.96 3.04 -5.42
N ALA A 26 10.04 3.02 -4.46
CA ALA A 26 8.74 3.64 -4.61
C ALA A 26 8.23 4.18 -3.27
N LYS A 27 7.46 5.26 -3.33
CA LYS A 27 6.65 5.76 -2.22
C LYS A 27 5.24 5.19 -2.37
N VAL A 28 4.76 4.48 -1.35
CA VAL A 28 3.42 3.87 -1.37
C VAL A 28 2.70 4.19 -0.07
N PRO A 29 1.42 4.57 -0.10
CA PRO A 29 0.63 4.71 1.11
C PRO A 29 0.56 3.39 1.88
N LEU A 30 0.89 3.40 3.18
CA LEU A 30 0.89 2.20 4.04
C LEU A 30 -0.47 1.46 4.00
N ARG A 31 -1.58 2.19 3.93
CA ARG A 31 -2.94 1.60 3.83
C ARG A 31 -3.13 0.68 2.63
N ASN A 32 -2.34 0.87 1.56
CA ASN A 32 -2.44 0.11 0.32
C ASN A 32 -1.36 -0.99 0.23
N MET A 33 -0.52 -1.19 1.25
CA MET A 33 0.51 -2.23 1.26
C MET A 33 0.05 -3.57 1.83
N PHE A 34 -1.13 -3.61 2.46
CA PHE A 34 -1.70 -4.87 2.96
C PHE A 34 -1.87 -5.89 1.82
N GLY A 35 -1.35 -7.10 2.04
CA GLY A 35 -1.38 -8.19 1.05
C GLY A 35 -0.37 -8.07 -0.10
N PHE A 36 0.54 -7.07 -0.07
CA PHE A 36 1.54 -6.91 -1.13
C PHE A 36 2.50 -8.09 -1.23
N THR A 37 2.89 -8.70 -0.09
CA THR A 37 3.81 -9.85 -0.08
C THR A 37 3.33 -11.01 -0.95
N THR A 38 2.04 -11.34 -0.90
CA THR A 38 1.47 -12.43 -1.70
C THR A 38 1.48 -12.11 -3.19
N GLU A 39 1.10 -10.88 -3.54
CA GLU A 39 1.10 -10.40 -4.92
C GLU A 39 2.53 -10.35 -5.49
N LEU A 40 3.49 -9.82 -4.73
CA LEU A 40 4.89 -9.74 -5.13
C LEU A 40 5.46 -11.12 -5.44
N ARG A 41 5.22 -12.10 -4.56
CA ARG A 41 5.66 -13.48 -4.80
C ARG A 41 5.03 -14.06 -6.06
N SER A 42 3.75 -13.79 -6.33
CA SER A 42 3.11 -14.24 -7.56
C SER A 42 3.72 -13.62 -8.82
N ILE A 43 4.08 -12.33 -8.79
CA ILE A 43 4.65 -11.61 -9.94
C ILE A 43 6.11 -12.04 -10.19
N THR A 44 6.88 -12.28 -9.13
CA THR A 44 8.31 -12.58 -9.18
C THR A 44 8.62 -14.07 -9.11
N GLN A 45 7.60 -14.92 -9.28
CA GLN A 45 7.72 -16.38 -9.15
C GLN A 45 8.35 -16.81 -7.81
N GLY A 46 8.14 -16.03 -6.75
CA GLY A 46 8.64 -16.30 -5.40
C GLY A 46 10.01 -15.72 -5.08
N HIS A 47 10.70 -15.07 -6.02
CA HIS A 47 12.06 -14.54 -5.83
C HIS A 47 12.10 -13.09 -5.33
N GLY A 48 10.98 -12.38 -5.33
CA GLY A 48 10.93 -10.98 -4.93
C GLY A 48 10.88 -10.78 -3.42
N GLU A 49 11.77 -9.93 -2.92
CA GLU A 49 11.77 -9.43 -1.55
C GLU A 49 11.48 -7.94 -1.50
N TRP A 50 10.93 -7.46 -0.39
CA TRP A 50 10.67 -6.04 -0.19
C TRP A 50 10.83 -5.67 1.27
N ALA A 51 11.27 -4.44 1.50
CA ALA A 51 11.31 -3.80 2.80
C ALA A 51 10.68 -2.41 2.67
N MET A 52 10.10 -1.93 3.78
CA MET A 52 9.55 -0.59 3.84
C MET A 52 10.00 0.12 5.10
N ASP A 53 10.30 1.40 4.93
CA ASP A 53 10.61 2.32 6.02
C ASP A 53 9.63 3.49 6.00
N PHE A 54 9.33 4.03 7.18
CA PHE A 54 8.52 5.24 7.28
C PHE A 54 9.28 6.42 6.66
N HIS A 55 8.61 7.15 5.76
CA HIS A 55 9.19 8.31 5.11
C HIS A 55 8.60 9.63 5.64
N ALA A 56 7.29 9.84 5.47
CA ALA A 56 6.59 11.05 5.87
C ALA A 56 5.08 10.83 5.90
N TYR A 57 4.36 11.81 6.45
CA TYR A 57 2.93 11.97 6.25
C TYR A 57 2.66 12.88 5.05
N GLU A 58 1.74 12.49 4.20
CA GLU A 58 1.28 13.27 3.05
C GLU A 58 -0.25 13.35 3.07
N GLU A 59 -0.79 14.37 2.40
CA GLU A 59 -2.24 14.54 2.32
C GLU A 59 -2.89 13.37 1.59
N MET A 60 -3.97 12.86 2.18
CA MET A 60 -4.69 11.75 1.58
C MET A 60 -5.63 12.25 0.48
N PRO A 61 -5.76 11.55 -0.67
CA PRO A 61 -6.72 11.91 -1.72
C PRO A 61 -8.16 12.02 -1.20
N ALA A 62 -8.96 12.91 -1.79
CA ALA A 62 -10.32 13.20 -1.34
C ALA A 62 -11.22 11.96 -1.25
N ASP A 63 -11.17 11.09 -2.28
CA ASP A 63 -11.97 9.85 -2.33
C ASP A 63 -11.66 8.91 -1.16
N ASP A 64 -10.37 8.83 -0.82
CA ASP A 64 -9.87 8.00 0.27
C ASP A 64 -10.26 8.58 1.65
N GLN A 65 -10.38 9.91 1.76
CA GLN A 65 -10.84 10.60 2.97
C GLN A 65 -12.31 10.33 3.26
N GLU A 66 -13.16 10.39 2.24
CA GLU A 66 -14.59 10.15 2.41
C GLU A 66 -14.87 8.71 2.86
N SER A 67 -14.16 7.75 2.27
CA SER A 67 -14.23 6.33 2.67
C SER A 67 -13.87 6.13 4.15
N VAL A 68 -12.78 6.73 4.62
CA VAL A 68 -12.35 6.63 6.03
C VAL A 68 -13.36 7.29 6.97
N LYS A 69 -13.89 8.47 6.61
CA LYS A 69 -14.93 9.14 7.39
C LYS A 69 -16.20 8.28 7.52
N LYS A 70 -16.65 7.67 6.41
CA LYS A 70 -17.80 6.75 6.40
C LYS A 70 -17.57 5.54 7.30
N GLN A 71 -16.41 4.90 7.19
CA GLN A 71 -16.04 3.74 8.03
C GLN A 71 -16.01 4.11 9.52
N TYR A 72 -15.52 5.30 9.86
CA TYR A 72 -15.50 5.78 11.24
C TYR A 72 -16.91 5.91 11.82
N VAL A 73 -17.84 6.55 11.08
CA VAL A 73 -19.23 6.72 11.51
C VAL A 73 -19.92 5.36 11.67
N GLN A 74 -19.71 4.44 10.73
CA GLN A 74 -20.27 3.08 10.80
C GLN A 74 -19.75 2.30 12.00
N ARG A 75 -18.44 2.39 12.28
CA ARG A 75 -17.83 1.73 13.45
C ARG A 75 -18.42 2.28 14.76
N ARG A 76 -18.55 3.60 14.88
CA ARG A 76 -19.17 4.25 16.05
C ARG A 76 -20.65 3.90 16.23
N ALA A 77 -21.41 3.82 15.14
CA ALA A 77 -22.81 3.42 15.20
C ALA A 77 -22.97 1.94 15.60
N ARG A 78 -22.04 1.08 15.19
CA ARG A 78 -22.00 -0.33 15.60
C ARG A 78 -21.66 -0.48 17.08
N GLU A 79 -20.66 0.27 17.57
CA GLU A 79 -20.30 0.30 18.99
C GLU A 79 -21.49 0.69 19.87
N LYS A 80 -22.22 1.76 19.52
CA LYS A 80 -23.41 2.19 20.27
C LYS A 80 -24.54 1.14 20.30
N LYS A 81 -24.73 0.40 19.20
CA LYS A 81 -25.74 -0.69 19.14
C LYS A 81 -25.34 -1.95 19.92
N LEU A 82 -24.08 -2.08 20.31
CA LEU A 82 -23.57 -3.17 21.15
C LEU A 82 -23.64 -2.83 22.64
N GLU A 83 -23.74 -1.54 22.96
CA GLU A 83 -23.86 -1.01 24.32
C GLU A 83 -25.33 -0.85 24.77
N GLU A 84 -26.29 -0.81 23.83
CA GLU A 84 -27.74 -0.91 24.07
C GLU A 84 -28.22 -2.37 24.08
#